data_AF-A0A0F9AJ91-F1
#
_entry.id   AF-A0A0F9AJ91-F1
#
_cell.length_a   1.000
_cell.length_b   1.000
_cell.length_c   1.000
_cell.angle_alpha   90.00
_cell.angle_beta   90.00
_cell.angle_gamma   90.00
#
_symmetry.space_group_name_H-M   'P 1'
#
loop_
_entity.id
_entity.type
_entity.pdbx_description
1 polymer ?
#
loop_
_entity_poly.entity_id
_entity_poly.type
_entity_poly.pdbx_seq_one_letter_code
_entity_poly.pdbx_strand_id
1 'polypeptide(L)'
;MRRFASLFMLIATVIVGCNTDKSKEPNPDFSATQMESDTLTKHLKAFDSELPTIGLLMYNGVLQSEVIATSDVFAKPSEDGKQLFNVISIAETQNPITTEEGMHFVPDYTFDNCPILTALFVPSAYDMYAQVHNEKIVAFIKEKNKETKYTVSNCAGAQLIGKSGIADGHKIVTWIGGGEQLQKEYPN
;
A
#
# COMPACT_ATOMS: atom_id res chain seq x y z
N MET A 1 -19.02 40.72 57.59
CA MET A 1 -20.00 40.78 58.69
C MET A 1 -21.37 40.33 58.18
N ARG A 2 -22.02 39.42 58.92
CA ARG A 2 -23.43 38.95 58.85
C ARG A 2 -23.90 38.04 57.70
N ARG A 3 -24.04 36.77 58.08
CA ARG A 3 -24.81 35.63 57.54
C ARG A 3 -26.32 35.90 57.51
N PHE A 4 -27.06 35.31 56.55
CA PHE A 4 -28.48 34.86 56.59
C PHE A 4 -28.80 34.31 55.17
N ALA A 5 -29.47 33.20 54.89
CA ALA A 5 -29.94 32.02 55.61
C ALA A 5 -30.25 30.93 54.58
N SER A 6 -30.00 29.68 54.96
CA SER A 6 -30.40 28.47 54.26
C SER A 6 -31.92 28.33 54.24
N LEU A 7 -32.49 27.87 53.12
CA LEU A 7 -33.82 27.24 53.12
C LEU A 7 -33.73 25.88 52.42
N PHE A 8 -33.49 24.86 53.24
CA PHE A 8 -33.69 23.46 52.94
C PHE A 8 -35.20 23.21 52.90
N MET A 9 -35.72 22.66 51.80
CA MET A 9 -37.05 22.06 51.79
C MET A 9 -36.90 20.56 51.55
N LEU A 10 -36.95 19.81 52.65
CA LEU A 10 -37.16 18.37 52.67
C LEU A 10 -38.56 18.08 52.11
N ILE A 11 -38.65 17.25 51.08
CA ILE A 11 -39.83 16.43 50.83
C ILE A 11 -39.35 14.99 50.71
N ALA A 12 -39.54 14.25 51.80
CA ALA A 12 -39.44 12.81 51.85
C ALA A 12 -40.84 12.24 51.65
N THR A 13 -41.07 11.46 50.59
CA THR A 13 -42.24 10.58 50.51
C THR A 13 -41.94 9.29 49.76
N VAL A 14 -41.84 8.24 50.58
CA VAL A 14 -42.43 6.90 50.47
C VAL A 14 -42.01 5.99 49.31
N ILE A 15 -41.35 4.92 49.73
CA ILE A 15 -40.90 3.74 49.01
C ILE A 15 -42.11 2.80 48.84
N VAL A 16 -42.45 2.47 47.59
CA VAL A 16 -43.21 1.26 47.22
C VAL A 16 -42.38 0.65 46.08
N GLY A 17 -41.72 -0.49 46.19
CA GLY A 17 -42.09 -1.69 46.92
C GLY A 17 -42.82 -2.69 45.99
N CYS A 18 -42.26 -3.00 44.82
CA CYS A 18 -42.62 -4.21 44.07
C CYS A 18 -41.39 -5.11 43.98
N ASN A 19 -41.42 -6.16 44.81
CA ASN A 19 -40.49 -7.27 44.79
C ASN A 19 -41.04 -8.28 43.76
N THR A 20 -40.29 -8.57 42.69
CA THR A 20 -40.58 -9.71 41.81
C THR A 20 -39.43 -10.70 41.95
N ASP A 21 -39.68 -11.74 42.72
CA ASP A 21 -38.80 -12.90 42.85
C ASP A 21 -38.79 -13.72 41.54
N LYS A 22 -37.57 -13.99 41.05
CA LYS A 22 -37.10 -15.19 40.35
C LYS A 22 -37.79 -15.64 39.04
N SER A 23 -37.05 -15.43 37.95
CA SER A 23 -36.46 -16.53 37.18
C SER A 23 -35.13 -16.08 36.57
N LYS A 24 -34.02 -16.65 37.07
CA LYS A 24 -32.74 -16.63 36.34
C LYS A 24 -32.92 -17.58 35.17
N GLU A 25 -33.11 -17.05 33.97
CA GLU A 25 -32.82 -17.84 32.78
C GLU A 25 -31.31 -18.09 32.72
N PRO A 26 -30.86 -19.33 32.44
CA PRO A 26 -29.46 -19.58 32.20
C PRO A 26 -29.09 -18.87 30.89
N ASN A 27 -28.24 -17.85 30.99
CA ASN A 27 -27.52 -17.32 29.84
C ASN A 27 -26.94 -18.53 29.07
N PRO A 28 -27.27 -18.72 27.78
CA PRO A 28 -26.56 -19.72 27.01
C PRO A 28 -25.10 -19.27 26.96
N ASP A 29 -24.25 -20.06 27.60
CA ASP A 29 -22.81 -20.01 27.49
C ASP A 29 -22.45 -20.22 26.02
N PHE A 30 -22.34 -19.12 25.27
CA PHE A 30 -21.69 -19.12 23.97
C PHE A 30 -20.17 -19.17 24.18
N SER A 31 -19.68 -20.24 24.80
CA SER A 31 -18.37 -20.79 24.50
C SER A 31 -18.43 -21.48 23.13
N ALA A 32 -18.84 -20.73 22.11
CA ALA A 32 -18.40 -21.02 20.76
C ALA A 32 -16.98 -20.47 20.70
N THR A 33 -16.00 -21.36 20.62
CA THR A 33 -14.67 -21.03 20.11
C THR A 33 -14.89 -20.38 18.74
N GLN A 34 -15.01 -19.06 18.70
CA GLN A 34 -14.87 -18.33 17.46
C GLN A 34 -13.42 -18.57 17.07
N MET A 35 -13.21 -19.52 16.16
CA MET A 35 -12.11 -19.38 15.23
C MET A 35 -12.32 -18.01 14.61
N GLU A 36 -11.55 -17.02 15.07
CA GLU A 36 -11.28 -15.85 14.26
C GLU A 36 -10.73 -16.39 12.94
N SER A 37 -11.62 -16.56 11.97
CA SER A 37 -11.24 -16.72 10.58
C SER A 37 -10.64 -15.38 10.21
N ASP A 38 -9.37 -15.18 10.52
CA ASP A 38 -8.60 -14.06 10.04
C ASP A 38 -8.62 -14.14 8.50
N THR A 39 -9.48 -13.32 7.91
CA THR A 39 -9.63 -13.25 6.47
C THR A 39 -8.36 -12.71 5.82
N LEU A 40 -7.46 -12.01 6.56
CA LEU A 40 -6.17 -11.59 6.01
C LEU A 40 -5.34 -12.79 5.57
N THR A 41 -5.12 -13.77 6.44
CA THR A 41 -4.23 -14.89 6.14
C THR A 41 -4.74 -15.77 4.98
N LYS A 42 -6.06 -15.81 4.75
CA LYS A 42 -6.65 -16.60 3.64
C LYS A 42 -6.41 -15.99 2.26
N HIS A 43 -6.19 -14.69 2.17
CA HIS A 43 -6.05 -13.97 0.91
C HIS A 43 -4.62 -13.48 0.63
N LEU A 44 -3.76 -13.43 1.66
CA LEU A 44 -2.34 -13.16 1.50
C LEU A 44 -1.65 -14.37 0.85
N LYS A 45 -1.22 -14.19 -0.40
CA LYS A 45 -0.43 -15.22 -1.10
C LYS A 45 0.96 -15.26 -0.48
N ALA A 46 1.37 -16.43 0.01
CA ALA A 46 2.72 -16.61 0.51
C ALA A 46 3.75 -16.39 -0.61
N PHE A 47 4.91 -15.87 -0.24
CA PHE A 47 6.03 -15.77 -1.17
C PHE A 47 6.55 -17.18 -1.50
N ASP A 48 6.70 -17.49 -2.78
CA ASP A 48 7.23 -18.76 -3.29
C ASP A 48 8.52 -18.51 -4.08
N SER A 49 9.65 -19.01 -3.59
CA SER A 49 10.96 -18.79 -4.22
C SER A 49 11.10 -19.37 -5.62
N GLU A 50 10.23 -20.32 -6.00
CA GLU A 50 10.25 -20.95 -7.31
C GLU A 50 9.45 -20.14 -8.36
N LEU A 51 8.71 -19.11 -7.94
CA LEU A 51 7.91 -18.27 -8.83
C LEU A 51 8.64 -16.99 -9.25
N PRO A 52 8.40 -16.49 -10.48
CA PRO A 52 8.94 -15.20 -10.88
C PRO A 52 8.38 -14.06 -10.03
N THR A 53 9.22 -13.07 -9.71
CA THR A 53 8.85 -11.96 -8.81
C THR A 53 8.65 -10.66 -9.60
N ILE A 54 7.47 -10.05 -9.41
CA ILE A 54 7.04 -8.78 -9.99
C ILE A 54 7.14 -7.71 -8.90
N GLY A 55 8.07 -6.77 -9.08
CA GLY A 55 8.27 -5.66 -8.16
C GLY A 55 7.50 -4.41 -8.61
N LEU A 56 6.70 -3.85 -7.71
CA LEU A 56 5.97 -2.61 -7.88
C LEU A 56 6.67 -1.51 -7.08
N LEU A 57 7.42 -0.64 -7.75
CA LEU A 57 8.04 0.50 -7.08
C LEU A 57 6.94 1.46 -6.58
N MET A 58 7.11 2.02 -5.39
CA MET A 58 6.23 3.03 -4.80
C MET A 58 7.05 4.13 -4.14
N TYR A 59 6.45 5.32 -4.05
CA TYR A 59 6.98 6.48 -3.35
C TYR A 59 5.82 7.42 -2.99
N ASN A 60 6.06 8.42 -2.15
CA ASN A 60 5.05 9.44 -1.87
C ASN A 60 4.68 10.21 -3.14
N GLY A 61 3.40 10.36 -3.40
CA GLY A 61 2.88 10.92 -4.66
C GLY A 61 2.92 9.94 -5.82
N VAL A 62 2.94 8.62 -5.59
CA VAL A 62 2.71 7.66 -6.68
C VAL A 62 1.24 7.70 -7.11
N LEU A 63 0.97 7.62 -8.41
CA LEU A 63 -0.40 7.41 -8.92
C LEU A 63 -0.89 6.04 -8.45
N GLN A 64 -1.94 6.04 -7.63
CA GLN A 64 -2.49 4.84 -7.00
C GLN A 64 -2.84 3.76 -8.03
N SER A 65 -3.46 4.17 -9.13
CA SER A 65 -3.93 3.26 -10.16
C SER A 65 -2.80 2.47 -10.84
N GLU A 66 -1.60 3.04 -10.95
CA GLU A 66 -0.47 2.36 -11.60
C GLU A 66 0.11 1.22 -10.74
N VAL A 67 0.02 1.35 -9.41
CA VAL A 67 0.38 0.28 -8.48
C VAL A 67 -0.71 -0.79 -8.47
N ILE A 68 -1.96 -0.37 -8.28
CA ILE A 68 -3.09 -1.30 -8.07
C ILE A 68 -3.42 -2.08 -9.34
N ALA A 69 -3.49 -1.42 -10.51
CA ALA A 69 -3.84 -2.10 -11.76
C ALA A 69 -2.79 -3.14 -12.15
N THR A 70 -1.49 -2.82 -11.97
CA THR A 70 -0.40 -3.78 -12.21
C THR A 70 -0.51 -4.95 -11.23
N SER A 71 -0.74 -4.66 -9.95
CA SER A 71 -0.94 -5.69 -8.93
C SER A 71 -2.08 -6.63 -9.30
N ASP A 72 -3.25 -6.10 -9.67
CA ASP A 72 -4.44 -6.90 -10.02
C ASP A 72 -4.18 -7.85 -11.19
N VAL A 73 -3.45 -7.38 -12.21
CA VAL A 73 -3.12 -8.19 -13.39
C VAL A 73 -2.20 -9.35 -13.03
N PHE A 74 -1.09 -9.08 -12.33
CA PHE A 74 -0.10 -10.11 -12.03
C PHE A 74 -0.46 -10.98 -10.82
N ALA A 75 -1.32 -10.50 -9.93
CA ALA A 75 -1.85 -11.30 -8.82
C ALA A 75 -2.98 -12.23 -9.26
N LYS A 76 -3.52 -12.08 -10.48
CA LYS A 76 -4.56 -12.98 -10.99
C LYS A 76 -4.04 -14.42 -11.06
N PRO A 77 -4.73 -15.40 -10.42
CA PRO A 77 -4.32 -16.80 -10.54
C PRO A 77 -4.59 -17.35 -11.94
N SER A 78 -4.00 -18.51 -12.23
CA SER A 78 -4.41 -19.32 -13.38
C SER A 78 -5.86 -19.79 -13.27
N GLU A 79 -6.39 -20.35 -14.36
CA GLU A 79 -7.75 -20.90 -14.42
C GLU A 79 -7.99 -22.00 -13.36
N ASP A 80 -6.96 -22.78 -13.02
CA ASP A 80 -6.99 -23.80 -11.96
C ASP A 80 -6.64 -23.26 -10.55
N GLY A 81 -6.57 -21.93 -10.39
CA GLY A 81 -6.40 -21.28 -9.09
C GLY A 81 -4.97 -21.19 -8.57
N LYS A 82 -3.95 -21.53 -9.38
CA LYS A 82 -2.54 -21.46 -8.96
C LYS A 82 -2.00 -20.04 -9.00
N GLN A 83 -1.09 -19.75 -8.07
CA GLN A 83 -0.27 -18.56 -8.12
C GLN A 83 0.74 -18.66 -9.25
N LEU A 84 0.87 -17.58 -10.03
CA LEU A 84 1.77 -17.51 -11.17
C LEU A 84 3.02 -16.68 -10.89
N PHE A 85 2.90 -15.72 -9.97
CA PHE A 85 3.93 -14.75 -9.65
C PHE A 85 3.93 -14.43 -8.15
N ASN A 86 5.09 -14.04 -7.63
CA ASN A 86 5.13 -13.19 -6.44
C ASN A 86 4.88 -11.75 -6.90
N VAL A 87 3.93 -11.05 -6.28
CA VAL A 87 3.70 -9.63 -6.54
C VAL A 87 4.01 -8.90 -5.25
N ILE A 88 5.00 -8.01 -5.29
CA ILE A 88 5.51 -7.32 -4.11
C ILE A 88 5.60 -5.82 -4.36
N SER A 89 5.35 -5.05 -3.31
CA SER A 89 5.49 -3.60 -3.32
C SER A 89 6.82 -3.19 -2.68
N ILE A 90 7.50 -2.20 -3.25
CA ILE A 90 8.86 -1.81 -2.87
C ILE A 90 8.91 -0.29 -2.72
N ALA A 91 9.41 0.21 -1.60
CA ALA A 91 9.63 1.64 -1.39
C ALA A 91 11.00 1.93 -0.75
N GLU A 92 11.36 3.20 -0.58
CA GLU A 92 12.65 3.56 0.03
C GLU A 92 12.74 3.11 1.50
N THR A 93 11.63 3.17 2.24
CA THR A 93 11.56 2.83 3.66
C THR A 93 10.32 2.02 3.97
N GLN A 94 10.26 1.40 5.15
CA GLN A 94 9.08 0.65 5.61
C GLN A 94 7.89 1.54 6.02
N ASN A 95 8.09 2.86 6.07
CA ASN A 95 7.02 3.79 6.43
C ASN A 95 5.93 3.81 5.34
N PRO A 96 4.66 3.99 5.72
CA PRO A 96 3.60 4.16 4.75
C PRO A 96 3.89 5.32 3.79
N ILE A 97 3.65 5.12 2.50
CA ILE A 97 3.61 6.20 1.51
C ILE A 97 2.19 6.73 1.39
N THR A 98 2.05 7.97 0.93
CA THR A 98 0.76 8.55 0.54
C THR A 98 0.71 8.64 -0.99
N THR A 99 -0.30 8.05 -1.62
CA THR A 99 -0.53 8.15 -3.08
C THR A 99 -0.98 9.56 -3.46
N GLU A 100 -0.96 9.89 -4.76
CA GLU A 100 -1.53 11.16 -5.27
C GLU A 100 -2.99 11.34 -4.86
N GLU A 101 -3.74 10.23 -4.84
CA GLU A 101 -5.16 10.21 -4.49
C GLU A 101 -5.41 10.19 -2.96
N GLY A 102 -4.35 10.20 -2.14
CA GLY A 102 -4.42 10.33 -0.69
C GLY A 102 -4.60 9.02 0.09
N MET A 103 -4.46 7.85 -0.55
CA MET A 103 -4.44 6.57 0.16
C MET A 103 -3.06 6.28 0.73
N HIS A 104 -3.02 5.53 1.84
CA HIS A 104 -1.77 5.12 2.47
C HIS A 104 -1.46 3.66 2.16
N PHE A 105 -0.29 3.41 1.57
CA PHE A 105 0.20 2.06 1.29
C PHE A 105 1.42 1.74 2.14
N VAL A 106 1.43 0.54 2.72
CA VAL A 106 2.59 -0.01 3.42
C VAL A 106 3.36 -0.89 2.44
N PRO A 107 4.66 -0.65 2.22
CA PRO A 107 5.45 -1.47 1.31
C PRO A 107 5.75 -2.84 1.91
N ASP A 108 5.91 -3.85 1.07
CA ASP A 108 6.35 -5.19 1.51
C ASP A 108 7.87 -5.22 1.75
N TYR A 109 8.61 -4.49 0.91
CA TYR A 109 10.06 -4.41 0.94
C TYR A 109 10.56 -2.97 0.83
N THR A 110 11.76 -2.78 1.35
CA THR A 110 12.59 -1.60 1.13
C THR A 110 13.60 -1.85 0.00
N PHE A 111 14.32 -0.82 -0.43
CA PHE A 111 15.42 -1.00 -1.40
C PHE A 111 16.51 -1.95 -0.89
N ASP A 112 16.77 -1.99 0.42
CA ASP A 112 17.87 -2.76 1.02
C ASP A 112 17.56 -4.25 1.18
N ASN A 113 16.28 -4.63 1.26
CA ASN A 113 15.84 -6.02 1.47
C ASN A 113 14.99 -6.56 0.31
N CYS A 114 14.92 -5.85 -0.82
CA CYS A 114 14.18 -6.29 -2.00
C CYS A 114 14.78 -7.60 -2.57
N PRO A 115 13.98 -8.67 -2.78
CA PRO A 115 14.46 -9.90 -3.39
C PRO A 115 14.80 -9.71 -4.88
N ILE A 116 15.40 -10.72 -5.51
CA ILE A 116 15.68 -10.71 -6.96
C ILE A 116 14.36 -10.56 -7.73
N LEU A 117 14.34 -9.66 -8.71
CA LEU A 117 13.14 -9.38 -9.50
C LEU A 117 13.24 -10.00 -10.88
N THR A 118 12.14 -10.60 -11.34
CA THR A 118 11.97 -10.93 -12.76
C THR A 118 11.57 -9.70 -13.56
N ALA A 119 10.65 -8.89 -13.01
CA ALA A 119 10.24 -7.63 -13.61
C ALA A 119 10.13 -6.52 -12.56
N LEU A 120 10.49 -5.30 -12.95
CA LEU A 120 10.32 -4.07 -12.16
C LEU A 120 9.37 -3.12 -12.90
N PHE A 121 8.31 -2.72 -12.22
CA PHE A 121 7.39 -1.67 -12.67
C PHE A 121 7.72 -0.34 -11.99
N VAL A 122 8.06 0.65 -12.81
CA VAL A 122 8.38 2.02 -12.39
C VAL A 122 7.15 2.90 -12.66
N PRO A 123 6.41 3.31 -11.63
CA PRO A 123 5.21 4.12 -11.80
C PRO A 123 5.57 5.59 -12.06
N SER A 124 4.55 6.43 -12.06
CA SER A 124 4.60 7.87 -12.22
C SER A 124 3.90 8.62 -11.09
N ALA A 125 4.01 9.94 -11.14
CA ALA A 125 3.37 10.95 -10.32
C ALA A 125 2.91 12.08 -11.24
N TYR A 126 2.03 12.97 -10.77
CA TYR A 126 1.70 14.17 -11.56
C TYR A 126 2.88 15.15 -11.59
N ASP A 127 3.64 15.23 -10.49
CA ASP A 127 4.92 15.94 -10.42
C ASP A 127 6.07 14.95 -10.16
N MET A 128 6.88 14.72 -11.19
CA MET A 128 8.02 13.81 -11.11
C MET A 128 9.28 14.47 -10.53
N TYR A 129 9.30 15.79 -10.30
CA TYR A 129 10.52 16.51 -9.93
C TYR A 129 11.22 15.90 -8.71
N ALA A 130 10.49 15.65 -7.63
CA ALA A 130 11.07 15.07 -6.43
C ALA A 130 11.64 13.65 -6.67
N GLN A 131 10.99 12.86 -7.51
CA GLN A 131 11.37 11.46 -7.73
C GLN A 131 12.60 11.35 -8.62
N VAL A 132 12.69 12.15 -9.69
CA VAL A 132 13.87 12.15 -10.59
C VAL A 132 15.11 12.74 -9.92
N HIS A 133 14.95 13.52 -8.85
CA HIS A 133 16.06 14.02 -8.02
C HIS A 133 16.32 13.17 -6.78
N ASN A 134 15.54 12.11 -6.54
CA ASN A 134 15.84 11.14 -5.50
C ASN A 134 16.89 10.14 -6.01
N GLU A 135 18.15 10.38 -5.64
CA GLU A 135 19.28 9.53 -6.04
C GLU A 135 19.11 8.06 -5.65
N LYS A 136 18.40 7.77 -4.55
CA LYS A 136 18.17 6.38 -4.10
C LYS A 136 17.20 5.66 -5.02
N ILE A 137 16.11 6.30 -5.45
CA ILE A 137 15.19 5.72 -6.44
C ILE A 137 15.92 5.45 -7.75
N VAL A 138 16.67 6.44 -8.24
CA VAL A 138 17.42 6.32 -9.50
C VAL A 138 18.46 5.21 -9.43
N ALA A 139 19.22 5.13 -8.33
CA ALA A 139 20.21 4.08 -8.11
C ALA A 139 19.56 2.70 -7.98
N PHE A 140 18.43 2.59 -7.27
CA PHE A 140 17.68 1.35 -7.15
C PHE A 140 17.23 0.83 -8.52
N ILE A 141 16.61 1.68 -9.35
CA ILE A 141 16.19 1.31 -10.71
C ILE A 141 17.39 0.83 -11.54
N LYS A 142 18.49 1.58 -11.52
CA LYS A 142 19.72 1.22 -12.25
C LYS A 142 20.29 -0.12 -11.80
N GLU A 143 20.29 -0.39 -10.50
CA GLU A 143 20.81 -1.64 -9.95
C GLU A 143 19.92 -2.82 -10.30
N LYS A 144 18.61 -2.73 -10.04
CA LYS A 144 17.67 -3.81 -10.34
C LYS A 144 17.59 -4.11 -11.83
N ASN A 145 17.77 -3.11 -12.70
CA ASN A 145 17.82 -3.33 -14.13
C ASN A 145 18.92 -4.31 -14.59
N LYS A 146 19.99 -4.50 -13.80
CA LYS A 146 21.06 -5.46 -14.13
C LYS A 146 20.61 -6.92 -13.99
N GLU A 147 19.60 -7.19 -13.17
CA GLU A 147 19.09 -8.55 -12.91
C GLU A 147 17.70 -8.79 -13.52
N THR A 148 16.86 -7.76 -13.63
CA THR A 148 15.50 -7.90 -14.15
C THR A 148 15.53 -8.30 -15.61
N LYS A 149 14.63 -9.21 -15.98
CA LYS A 149 14.36 -9.50 -17.40
C LYS A 149 13.58 -8.36 -18.07
N TYR A 150 12.74 -7.68 -17.30
CA TYR A 150 11.92 -6.56 -17.78
C TYR A 150 11.94 -5.40 -16.79
N THR A 151 12.33 -4.22 -17.25
CA THR A 151 12.05 -2.96 -16.56
C THR A 151 11.04 -2.19 -17.38
N VAL A 152 9.88 -1.91 -16.80
CA VAL A 152 8.74 -1.28 -17.48
C VAL A 152 8.39 -0.01 -16.73
N SER A 153 8.06 1.05 -17.46
CA SER A 153 7.53 2.29 -16.86
C SER A 153 6.16 2.64 -17.38
N ASN A 154 5.37 3.28 -16.53
CA ASN A 154 4.09 3.86 -16.91
C ASN A 154 4.21 5.39 -17.00
N CYS A 155 3.49 6.00 -17.95
CA CYS A 155 3.28 7.45 -18.00
C CYS A 155 4.60 8.25 -17.83
N ALA A 156 4.67 9.17 -16.87
CA ALA A 156 5.84 9.99 -16.58
C ALA A 156 6.98 9.25 -15.86
N GLY A 157 6.77 7.99 -15.44
CA GLY A 157 7.80 7.11 -14.90
C GLY A 157 8.95 6.87 -15.89
N ALA A 158 8.71 7.07 -17.19
CA ALA A 158 9.75 7.09 -18.22
C ALA A 158 10.87 8.11 -17.92
N GLN A 159 10.59 9.19 -17.19
CA GLN A 159 11.62 10.14 -16.75
C GLN A 159 12.61 9.51 -15.77
N LEU A 160 12.17 8.59 -14.90
CA LEU A 160 13.06 7.83 -14.02
C LEU A 160 13.93 6.85 -14.82
N ILE A 161 13.35 6.21 -15.85
CA ILE A 161 14.10 5.33 -16.77
C ILE A 161 15.18 6.11 -17.53
N GLY A 162 14.84 7.30 -18.03
CA GLY A 162 15.80 8.20 -18.66
C GLY A 162 16.87 8.68 -17.68
N LYS A 163 16.47 9.11 -16.48
CA LYS A 163 17.37 9.60 -15.43
C LYS A 163 18.36 8.52 -14.94
N SER A 164 17.94 7.26 -14.87
CA SER A 164 18.83 6.16 -14.49
C SER A 164 19.82 5.77 -15.60
N GLY A 165 19.64 6.29 -16.83
CA GLY A 165 20.46 5.99 -18.00
C GLY A 165 20.27 4.58 -18.55
N ILE A 166 19.22 3.87 -18.11
CA ILE A 166 18.95 2.51 -18.60
C ILE A 166 18.24 2.53 -19.96
N ALA A 167 17.70 3.69 -20.35
CA ALA A 167 17.12 3.91 -21.67
C ALA A 167 18.15 4.24 -22.74
N ASP A 168 19.42 4.52 -22.39
CA ASP A 168 20.43 4.91 -23.38
C ASP A 168 20.53 3.87 -24.50
N GLY A 169 20.43 4.32 -25.75
CA GLY A 169 20.41 3.45 -26.94
C GLY A 169 19.08 2.71 -27.20
N HIS A 170 18.02 3.01 -26.44
CA HIS A 170 16.70 2.40 -26.58
C HIS A 170 15.64 3.45 -26.93
N LYS A 171 14.58 3.00 -27.62
CA LYS A 171 13.39 3.82 -27.83
C LYS A 171 12.42 3.62 -26.68
N ILE A 172 12.10 4.69 -25.97
CA ILE A 172 11.07 4.71 -24.92
C ILE A 172 9.94 5.67 -25.30
N VAL A 173 8.78 5.47 -24.68
CA VAL A 173 7.62 6.36 -24.81
C VAL A 173 7.14 6.76 -23.42
N THR A 174 6.36 7.84 -23.36
CA THR A 174 5.80 8.37 -22.13
C THR A 174 4.34 8.80 -22.34
N TRP A 175 3.78 9.53 -21.40
CA TRP A 175 2.42 10.05 -21.46
C TRP A 175 2.21 11.04 -22.61
N ILE A 176 0.93 11.29 -22.92
CA ILE A 176 0.51 12.14 -24.03
C ILE A 176 0.94 13.59 -23.77
N GLY A 177 1.95 14.06 -24.50
CA GLY A 177 2.50 15.42 -24.37
C GLY A 177 3.86 15.48 -23.68
N GLY A 178 4.31 14.41 -23.01
CA GLY A 178 5.60 14.37 -22.32
C GLY A 178 6.81 14.05 -23.21
N GLY A 179 6.59 13.60 -24.45
CA GLY A 179 7.64 13.04 -25.30
C GLY A 179 8.75 14.01 -25.67
N GLU A 180 8.42 15.25 -26.04
CA GLU A 180 9.42 16.27 -26.40
C GLU A 180 10.33 16.64 -25.22
N GLN A 181 9.75 16.80 -24.03
CA GLN A 181 10.51 17.07 -22.81
C GLN A 181 11.43 15.89 -22.47
N LEU A 182 10.90 14.66 -22.49
CA LEU A 182 11.66 13.46 -22.18
C LEU A 182 12.89 13.33 -23.10
N GLN A 183 12.69 13.49 -24.42
CA GLN A 183 13.76 13.41 -25.41
C GLN A 183 14.79 14.53 -25.25
N LYS A 184 14.37 15.72 -24.80
CA LYS A 184 15.27 16.85 -24.55
C LYS A 184 16.13 16.62 -23.30
N GLU A 185 15.55 16.08 -22.24
CA GLU A 185 16.24 15.84 -20.96
C GLU A 185 17.13 14.61 -20.99
N TYR A 186 16.73 13.57 -21.73
CA TYR A 186 17.45 12.29 -21.85
C TYR A 186 17.62 11.93 -23.34
N PRO A 187 18.62 12.50 -24.03
CA PRO A 187 18.70 12.45 -25.48
C PRO A 187 19.32 11.17 -26.09
N ASN A 188 19.93 10.32 -25.27
CA ASN A 188 20.76 9.19 -25.73
C ASN A 188 19.99 7.88 -25.89
#